data_AF-A0A6N8EFY3-F1
#
_entry.id   AF-A0A6N8EFY3-F1
#
_cell.length_a   1.000
_cell.length_b   1.000
_cell.length_c   1.000
_cell.angle_alpha   90.00
_cell.angle_beta   90.00
_cell.angle_gamma   90.00
#
_symmetry.space_group_name_H-M   'P 1'
#
loop_
_entity.id
_entity.type
_entity.pdbx_description
1 polymer ?
#
loop_
_entity_poly.entity_id
_entity_poly.type
_entity_poly.pdbx_seq_one_letter_code
_entity_poly.pdbx_strand_id
1 'polypeptide(L)' 'MRTEAEIRLAGMQALIGALGLVEAERFLAAVSRDKFDYTEWRKTGLPDMSLDEIAVAANSLADQLDRNDELPH' A
#
# COMPACT_ATOMS: atom_id res chain seq x y z
N MET A 1 12.40 -3.90 8.26
CA MET A 1 11.60 -4.13 7.02
C MET A 1 10.62 -5.25 7.29
N ARG A 2 9.36 -5.13 6.83
CA ARG A 2 8.38 -6.22 6.93
C ARG A 2 8.78 -7.36 6.00
N THR A 3 8.55 -8.58 6.44
CA THR A 3 8.67 -9.80 5.63
C THR A 3 7.59 -9.84 4.55
N GLU A 4 7.80 -10.62 3.50
CA GLU A 4 6.78 -10.82 2.48
C GLU A 4 5.47 -11.38 3.06
N ALA A 5 5.57 -12.25 4.07
CA ALA A 5 4.41 -12.83 4.73
C ALA A 5 3.57 -11.76 5.45
N GLU A 6 4.23 -10.84 6.16
CA GLU A 6 3.57 -9.70 6.82
C GLU A 6 2.93 -8.75 5.81
N ILE A 7 3.59 -8.49 4.68
CA ILE A 7 3.05 -7.65 3.60
C ILE A 7 1.80 -8.30 2.99
N ARG A 8 1.85 -9.61 2.69
CA ARG A 8 0.71 -10.35 2.14
C ARG A 8 -0.48 -10.39 3.10
N LEU A 9 -0.22 -10.61 4.39
CA LEU A 9 -1.26 -10.62 5.41
C LEU A 9 -1.95 -9.26 5.54
N ALA A 10 -1.16 -8.19 5.67
CA ALA A 10 -1.67 -6.83 5.76
C ALA A 10 -2.47 -6.43 4.50
N GLY A 11 -1.96 -6.81 3.31
CA GLY A 11 -2.66 -6.57 2.05
C GLY A 11 -4.01 -7.28 1.97
N MET A 12 -4.09 -8.54 2.39
CA MET A 12 -5.35 -9.29 2.39
C MET A 12 -6.37 -8.69 3.38
N GLN A 13 -5.92 -8.28 4.57
CA GLN A 13 -6.78 -7.61 5.54
C GLN A 13 -7.33 -6.28 5.01
N ALA A 14 -6.50 -5.49 4.33
CA ALA A 14 -6.92 -4.24 3.71
C ALA A 14 -7.95 -4.48 2.58
N LEU A 15 -7.74 -5.48 1.73
CA LEU A 15 -8.68 -5.86 0.67
C LEU A 15 -10.04 -6.29 1.23
N ILE A 16 -10.04 -7.17 2.25
CA ILE A 16 -11.27 -7.61 2.92
C ILE A 16 -11.98 -6.42 3.58
N GLY A 17 -11.24 -5.52 4.22
CA GLY A 17 -11.81 -4.34 4.87
C GLY A 17 -12.46 -3.36 3.89
N ALA A 18 -11.90 -3.21 2.69
CA ALA A 18 -12.39 -2.29 1.67
C ALA A 18 -13.52 -2.86 0.80
N LEU A 19 -13.44 -4.15 0.44
CA LEU A 19 -14.32 -4.78 -0.55
C LEU A 19 -15.29 -5.80 0.07
N GLY A 20 -14.99 -6.28 1.28
CA GLY A 20 -15.63 -7.47 1.84
C GLY A 20 -15.00 -8.77 1.32
N LEU A 21 -15.24 -9.87 2.04
CA LEU A 21 -14.57 -11.16 1.80
C LEU A 21 -14.77 -11.70 0.38
N VAL A 22 -16.00 -11.68 -0.12
CA VAL A 22 -16.35 -12.29 -1.42
C VAL A 22 -15.73 -11.50 -2.58
N GLU A 23 -15.76 -10.17 -2.51
CA GLU A 23 -15.20 -9.32 -3.56
C GLU A 23 -13.67 -9.32 -3.54
N ALA A 24 -13.04 -9.38 -2.36
CA ALA A 24 -11.58 -9.51 -2.22
C ALA A 24 -11.05 -10.79 -2.89
N GLU A 25 -11.73 -11.92 -2.71
CA GLU A 25 -11.39 -13.18 -3.38
C GLU A 25 -11.55 -13.08 -4.91
N ARG A 26 -12.64 -12.48 -5.39
CA ARG A 26 -12.85 -12.25 -6.83
C ARG A 26 -11.79 -11.32 -7.42
N PHE A 27 -11.37 -10.30 -6.68
CA PHE A 27 -10.31 -9.39 -7.09
C PHE A 27 -8.98 -10.13 -7.26
N LEU A 28 -8.55 -10.93 -6.27
CA LEU A 28 -7.32 -11.72 -6.38
C LEU A 28 -7.38 -12.73 -7.53
N ALA A 29 -8.53 -13.37 -7.75
CA ALA A 29 -8.73 -14.26 -8.88
C ALA A 29 -8.65 -13.54 -10.23
N ALA A 30 -9.16 -12.31 -10.33
CA ALA A 30 -9.08 -11.51 -11.55
C ALA A 30 -7.64 -11.05 -11.84
N VAL A 31 -6.96 -10.51 -10.83
CA VAL A 31 -5.57 -10.01 -10.93
C VAL A 31 -4.56 -11.12 -11.16
N SER A 32 -4.84 -12.36 -10.73
CA SER A 32 -3.97 -13.52 -10.98
C SER A 32 -4.19 -14.16 -12.36
N ARG A 33 -5.38 -14.02 -12.95
CA ARG A 33 -5.71 -14.57 -14.28
C ARG A 33 -5.18 -13.70 -15.41
N ASP A 34 -5.37 -12.39 -15.29
CA ASP A 34 -4.85 -11.43 -16.27
C ASP A 34 -3.54 -10.85 -15.76
N LYS A 35 -2.54 -10.68 -16.65
CA LYS A 35 -1.33 -9.93 -16.28
C LYS A 35 -1.74 -8.48 -16.01
N PHE A 36 -1.93 -8.14 -14.74
CA PHE A 36 -2.17 -6.76 -14.35
C PHE A 36 -0.99 -5.90 -14.82
N ASP A 37 -1.25 -4.99 -15.75
CA ASP A 37 -0.24 -4.08 -16.26
C ASP A 37 -0.03 -2.95 -15.26
N TYR A 38 0.94 -3.16 -14.36
CA TYR A 38 1.35 -2.16 -13.39
C TYR A 38 1.82 -0.87 -14.06
N THR A 39 2.41 -0.93 -15.25
CA THR A 39 2.92 0.25 -15.96
C THR A 39 1.78 1.13 -16.44
N GLU A 40 0.74 0.52 -17.02
CA GLU A 40 -0.46 1.25 -17.44
C GLU A 40 -1.26 1.77 -16.24
N TRP A 41 -1.50 0.94 -15.23
CA TRP A 41 -2.22 1.37 -14.03
C TRP A 41 -1.54 2.56 -13.34
N ARG A 42 -0.20 2.54 -13.25
CA ARG A 42 0.57 3.60 -12.58
C ARG A 42 0.32 4.99 -13.17
N LYS A 43 -0.02 5.09 -14.45
CA LYS A 43 -0.25 6.39 -15.11
C LYS A 43 -1.40 7.18 -14.48
N THR A 44 -2.37 6.50 -13.87
CA THR A 44 -3.57 7.14 -13.29
C THR A 44 -3.87 6.70 -11.87
N GLY A 45 -3.25 5.62 -11.39
CA GLY A 45 -3.52 5.02 -10.08
C GLY A 45 -2.70 5.60 -8.93
N LEU A 46 -1.63 6.33 -9.21
CA LEU A 46 -0.89 7.07 -8.17
C LEU A 46 -1.54 8.44 -7.94
N PRO A 47 -1.47 8.97 -6.71
CA PRO A 47 -1.81 10.37 -6.45
C PRO A 47 -1.05 11.30 -7.40
N ASP A 48 -1.72 12.35 -7.88
CA ASP A 48 -1.09 13.39 -8.70
C ASP A 48 -0.20 14.25 -7.80
N MET A 49 0.95 13.71 -7.46
CA MET A 49 1.98 14.33 -6.65
C MET A 49 3.27 14.32 -7.45
N SER A 50 3.93 15.47 -7.50
CA SER A 50 5.29 15.59 -8.02
C SER A 50 6.26 14.73 -7.20
N LEU A 51 7.39 14.37 -7.81
CA LEU A 51 8.44 13.61 -7.13
C LEU A 51 8.91 14.31 -5.85
N ASP A 52 9.00 15.64 -5.88
CA ASP A 52 9.40 16.45 -4.73
C ASP A 52 8.37 16.36 -3.60
N GLU A 53 7.07 16.41 -3.90
CA GLU A 53 6.01 16.25 -2.90
C GLU A 53 6.01 14.85 -2.28
N ILE A 54 6.26 13.81 -3.09
CA ILE A 54 6.41 12.44 -2.59
C ILE A 54 7.62 12.33 -1.66
N ALA A 55 8.76 12.92 -2.04
CA ALA A 55 9.97 12.91 -1.23
C ALA A 55 9.78 13.64 0.10
N VAL A 56 9.15 14.81 0.08
CA VAL A 56 8.84 15.58 1.29
C VAL A 56 7.88 14.82 2.21
N ALA A 57 6.83 14.21 1.66
CA ALA A 57 5.87 13.41 2.43
C ALA A 57 6.54 12.19 3.07
N ALA A 58 7.41 11.49 2.33
CA ALA A 58 8.16 10.35 2.85
C ALA A 58 9.09 10.75 4.01
N ASN A 59 9.82 11.87 3.88
CA ASN A 59 10.70 12.37 4.94
C ASN A 59 9.91 12.80 6.18
N SER A 60 8.80 13.52 6.00
CA SER A 60 7.93 13.90 7.13
C SER A 60 7.35 12.70 7.86
N LEU A 61 6.97 11.64 7.14
CA LEU A 61 6.48 10.41 7.76
C LEU A 61 7.60 9.69 8.53
N ALA A 62 8.82 9.63 7.99
CA ALA A 62 9.96 9.05 8.67
C ALA A 62 10.27 9.80 9.98
N ASP A 63 10.33 11.13 9.95
CA ASP A 63 10.55 11.96 11.14
C ASP A 63 9.45 11.76 12.19
N GLN A 64 8.20 11.56 11.79
CA GLN A 64 7.09 11.30 12.70
C GLN A 64 7.18 9.92 13.38
N LEU A 65 7.61 8.90 12.64
CA LEU A 65 7.81 7.57 13.19
C LEU A 65 8.97 7.56 14.17
N ASP A 66 10.09 8.21 13.84
CA ASP A 66 11.25 8.34 14.73
C ASP A 66 10.89 9.09 16.02
N ARG A 67 10.12 10.19 15.94
CA ARG A 67 9.66 10.92 17.13
C ARG A 67 8.66 10.15 17.99
N ASN A 68 7.87 9.25 17.41
CA ASN A 68 6.93 8.43 18.17
C ASN A 68 7.63 7.30 18.92
N ASP A 69 8.80 6.84 18.47
CA ASP A 69 9.64 5.86 19.17
C ASP A 69 10.44 6.51 20.34
N GLU A 70 10.53 7.85 20.41
CA GLU A 70 11.23 8.58 21.49
C GLU A 70 10.34 8.94 22.70
N LEU A 71 9.03 8.68 22.65
CA LEU A 71 8.12 8.92 23.78
C LEU A 71 8.19 7.76 24.79
N PRO A 72 8.56 8.00 26.06
CA PRO A 72 8.54 6.95 27.07
C PRO A 72 7.10 6.59 27.43
N HIS A 73 6.80 5.30 27.47
CA HIS A 73 5.57 4.73 28.04
C HIS A 73 5.46 4.99 29.55
#